data_AF-A0A843XEJ1-F1
#
_entry.id   AF-A0A843XEJ1-F1
#
_cell.length_a   1.000
_cell.length_b   1.000
_cell.length_c   1.000
_cell.angle_alpha   90.00
_cell.angle_beta   90.00
_cell.angle_gamma   90.00
#
_symmetry.space_group_name_H-M   'P 1'
#
loop_
_entity.id
_entity.type
_entity.pdbx_description
1 polymer ?
#
loop_
_entity_poly.entity_id
_entity_poly.type
_entity_poly.pdbx_seq_one_letter_code
_entity_poly.pdbx_strand_id
1 'polypeptide(L)'
;MMEDIDKDKDVHNLVSKAQMITSFIYGHNRILHMMRECIDGHDIIRPGPTRFASQFIALESLHKFRHELGTLMHSSEYLAHVATLRGESRDVAHEISCLISDHRFWDRISYYLKLIEPLVQVLRMVDGEEKNDMGYLYEDMDKGKERLREKYPMAFQKWWRDTRWESTLHLHAAGEWWVIIDYKAAQRNPHARIAIRVLSQITSSSQCERN
;
A
#
# COMPACT_ATOMS: atom_id res chain seq x y z
N MET A 1 -3.08 11.53 5.67
CA MET A 1 -1.80 11.03 5.17
C MET A 1 -1.99 10.00 4.05
N MET A 2 -2.47 8.78 4.31
CA MET A 2 -2.72 7.79 3.22
C MET A 2 -3.73 8.30 2.19
N GLU A 3 -4.80 8.95 2.65
CA GLU A 3 -5.75 9.63 1.75
C GLU A 3 -5.11 10.75 0.93
N ASP A 4 -4.07 11.41 1.45
CA ASP A 4 -3.40 12.50 0.73
C ASP A 4 -2.44 11.93 -0.33
N ILE A 5 -1.86 10.76 -0.06
CA ILE A 5 -1.07 9.96 -1.00
C ILE A 5 -1.99 9.41 -2.11
N ASP A 6 -3.17 8.91 -1.75
CA ASP A 6 -4.14 8.36 -2.70
C ASP A 6 -4.78 9.45 -3.58
N LYS A 7 -4.85 10.70 -3.10
CA LYS A 7 -5.26 11.88 -3.87
C LYS A 7 -4.18 12.41 -4.80
N ASP A 8 -2.94 11.96 -4.66
CA ASP A 8 -1.87 12.35 -5.56
C ASP A 8 -2.10 11.74 -6.95
N LYS A 9 -2.26 12.58 -7.97
CA LYS A 9 -2.58 12.14 -9.33
C LYS A 9 -1.52 11.19 -9.89
N ASP A 10 -0.25 11.39 -9.54
CA ASP A 10 0.82 10.54 -10.05
C ASP A 10 0.78 9.16 -9.40
N VAL A 11 0.49 9.10 -8.10
CA VAL A 11 0.31 7.84 -7.37
C VAL A 11 -0.94 7.12 -7.86
N HIS A 12 -2.05 7.83 -8.01
CA HIS A 12 -3.29 7.25 -8.53
C HIS A 12 -3.10 6.65 -9.92
N ASN A 13 -2.44 7.38 -10.84
CA ASN A 13 -2.13 6.87 -12.17
C ASN A 13 -1.21 5.64 -12.14
N LEU A 14 -0.23 5.62 -11.23
CA LEU A 14 0.68 4.48 -11.05
C LEU A 14 -0.08 3.23 -10.57
N VAL A 15 -0.92 3.39 -9.55
CA VAL A 15 -1.75 2.32 -8.98
C VAL A 15 -2.73 1.80 -10.02
N SER A 16 -3.42 2.68 -10.75
CA SER A 16 -4.37 2.29 -11.81
C SER A 16 -3.70 1.49 -12.92
N LYS A 17 -2.47 1.85 -13.32
CA LYS A 17 -1.68 1.08 -14.30
C LYS A 17 -1.27 -0.30 -13.77
N ALA A 18 -0.84 -0.40 -12.52
CA ALA A 18 -0.56 -1.69 -11.90
C ALA A 18 -1.83 -2.56 -11.74
N GLN A 19 -2.97 -1.93 -11.44
CA GLN A 19 -4.28 -2.60 -11.38
C GLN A 19 -4.73 -3.10 -12.75
N MET A 20 -4.45 -2.36 -13.83
CA MET A 20 -4.72 -2.82 -15.19
C MET A 20 -3.96 -4.11 -15.51
N ILE A 21 -2.66 -4.16 -15.19
CA ILE A 21 -1.83 -5.37 -15.39
C ILE A 21 -2.42 -6.54 -14.62
N THR A 22 -2.66 -6.36 -13.32
CA THR A 22 -3.14 -7.44 -12.45
C THR A 22 -4.55 -7.88 -12.82
N SER A 23 -5.48 -6.95 -13.11
CA SER A 23 -6.85 -7.29 -13.52
C SER A 23 -6.85 -8.08 -14.83
N PHE A 24 -5.99 -7.73 -15.78
CA PHE A 24 -5.87 -8.46 -17.03
C PHE A 24 -5.35 -9.88 -16.82
N ILE A 25 -4.27 -10.06 -16.04
CA ILE A 25 -3.70 -11.38 -15.76
C ILE A 25 -4.72 -12.28 -15.06
N TYR A 26 -5.35 -11.79 -13.99
CA TYR A 26 -6.29 -12.58 -13.20
C TYR A 26 -7.65 -12.78 -13.90
N GLY A 27 -7.99 -11.92 -14.87
CA GLY A 27 -9.18 -12.08 -15.71
C GLY A 27 -9.05 -13.15 -16.80
N HIS A 28 -7.82 -13.56 -17.14
CA HIS A 28 -7.56 -14.56 -18.18
C HIS A 28 -6.89 -15.80 -17.59
N ASN A 29 -7.68 -16.86 -17.33
CA ASN A 29 -7.20 -18.09 -16.68
C ASN A 29 -5.91 -18.67 -17.29
N ARG A 30 -5.77 -18.62 -18.62
CA ARG A 30 -4.57 -19.11 -19.29
C ARG A 30 -3.35 -18.25 -18.99
N ILE A 31 -3.51 -16.93 -18.98
CA ILE A 31 -2.44 -15.98 -18.62
C ILE A 31 -2.07 -16.11 -17.15
N LEU A 32 -3.06 -16.27 -16.28
CA LEU A 32 -2.85 -16.53 -14.85
C LEU A 32 -2.04 -17.81 -14.64
N HIS A 33 -2.36 -18.89 -15.36
CA HIS A 33 -1.62 -20.15 -15.27
C HIS A 33 -0.16 -19.97 -15.72
N MET A 34 0.07 -19.40 -16.89
CA MET A 34 1.43 -19.13 -17.39
C MET A 34 2.22 -18.23 -16.44
N MET A 35 1.58 -17.18 -15.88
CA MET A 35 2.22 -16.33 -14.87
C MET A 35 2.64 -17.15 -13.65
N ARG A 36 1.75 -17.99 -13.10
CA ARG A 36 2.06 -18.84 -11.95
C ARG A 36 3.21 -19.80 -12.24
N GLU A 37 3.31 -20.34 -13.46
CA GLU A 37 4.45 -21.16 -13.85
C GLU A 37 5.75 -20.34 -13.90
N CYS A 38 5.70 -19.09 -14.36
CA CYS A 38 6.88 -18.20 -14.38
C CYS A 38 7.32 -17.72 -12.99
N ILE A 39 6.42 -17.66 -12.00
CA ILE A 39 6.70 -17.14 -10.66
C ILE A 39 6.62 -18.23 -9.57
N ASP A 40 6.90 -19.49 -9.90
CA ASP A 40 6.94 -20.62 -8.95
C ASP A 40 5.66 -20.76 -8.10
N GLY A 41 4.50 -20.55 -8.71
CA GLY A 41 3.20 -20.66 -8.06
C GLY A 41 2.83 -19.51 -7.13
N HIS A 42 3.63 -18.44 -7.07
CA HIS A 42 3.30 -17.26 -6.28
C HIS A 42 2.11 -16.51 -6.88
N ASP A 43 1.42 -15.75 -6.05
CA ASP A 43 0.43 -14.76 -6.48
C ASP A 43 0.95 -13.33 -6.22
N ILE A 44 0.67 -12.45 -7.18
CA ILE A 44 0.94 -11.00 -7.11
C ILE A 44 -0.02 -10.30 -6.14
N ILE A 45 -1.32 -10.62 -6.19
CA ILE A 45 -2.31 -9.99 -5.31
C ILE A 45 -2.34 -10.78 -3.99
N ARG A 46 -2.04 -10.09 -2.89
CA ARG A 46 -2.11 -10.66 -1.55
C ARG A 46 -2.95 -9.75 -0.64
N PRO A 47 -3.98 -10.27 0.03
CA PRO A 47 -4.82 -9.47 0.91
C PRO A 47 -4.02 -9.03 2.14
N GLY A 48 -3.97 -7.72 2.36
CA GLY A 48 -3.49 -7.09 3.59
C GLY A 48 -4.64 -6.66 4.51
N PRO A 49 -4.34 -6.24 5.75
CA PRO A 49 -5.35 -5.84 6.73
C PRO A 49 -6.13 -4.58 6.32
N THR A 50 -5.61 -3.79 5.38
CA THR A 50 -6.28 -2.61 4.81
C THR A 50 -6.15 -2.62 3.29
N ARG A 51 -7.03 -1.89 2.60
CA ARG A 51 -6.95 -1.71 1.14
C ARG A 51 -5.60 -1.12 0.71
N PHE A 52 -5.08 -0.15 1.48
CA PHE A 52 -3.76 0.43 1.23
C PHE A 52 -2.65 -0.61 1.36
N ALA A 53 -2.67 -1.43 2.42
CA ALA A 53 -1.70 -2.51 2.60
C ALA A 53 -1.77 -3.52 1.45
N SER A 54 -2.97 -3.91 1.03
CA SER A 54 -3.17 -4.78 -0.14
C SER A 54 -2.58 -4.17 -1.42
N GLN A 55 -2.82 -2.88 -1.67
CA GLN A 55 -2.24 -2.17 -2.83
C GLN A 55 -0.72 -2.12 -2.76
N PHE A 56 -0.15 -1.82 -1.59
CA PHE A 56 1.29 -1.80 -1.38
C PHE A 56 1.92 -3.17 -1.61
N ILE A 57 1.38 -4.23 -1.01
CA ILE A 57 1.89 -5.60 -1.18
C ILE A 57 1.76 -6.06 -2.64
N ALA A 58 0.68 -5.68 -3.33
CA ALA A 58 0.50 -5.97 -4.74
C ALA A 58 1.55 -5.26 -5.62
N LEU A 59 1.83 -3.96 -5.37
CA LEU A 59 2.87 -3.21 -6.06
C LEU A 59 4.27 -3.76 -5.79
N GLU A 60 4.56 -4.14 -4.54
CA GLU A 60 5.82 -4.75 -4.13
C GLU A 60 6.04 -6.09 -4.85
N SER A 61 5.01 -6.94 -4.87
CA SER A 61 5.04 -8.23 -5.56
C SER A 61 5.18 -8.05 -7.07
N LEU A 62 4.45 -7.10 -7.66
CA LEU A 62 4.53 -6.80 -9.09
C LEU A 62 5.94 -6.33 -9.48
N HIS A 63 6.55 -5.46 -8.67
CA HIS A 63 7.91 -4.98 -8.90
C HIS A 63 8.96 -6.08 -8.69
N LYS A 64 8.76 -6.96 -7.70
CA LYS A 64 9.62 -8.12 -7.43
C LYS A 64 9.67 -9.05 -8.64
N PHE A 65 8.53 -9.37 -9.23
CA PHE A 65 8.41 -10.33 -10.34
C PHE A 65 8.46 -9.67 -11.74
N ARG A 66 8.96 -8.43 -11.86
CA ARG A 66 8.94 -7.68 -13.12
C ARG A 66 9.70 -8.37 -14.26
N HIS A 67 10.77 -9.10 -13.93
CA HIS A 67 11.61 -9.75 -14.94
C HIS A 67 10.90 -11.00 -15.50
N GLU A 68 10.28 -11.77 -14.62
CA GLU A 68 9.46 -12.96 -14.91
C GLU A 68 8.20 -12.58 -15.69
N LEU A 69 7.58 -11.44 -15.36
CA LEU A 69 6.49 -10.89 -16.17
C LEU A 69 6.98 -10.45 -17.55
N GLY A 70 8.17 -9.85 -17.61
CA GLY A 70 8.81 -9.51 -18.88
C GLY A 70 9.05 -10.73 -19.77
N THR A 71 9.57 -11.82 -19.22
CA THR A 71 9.78 -13.07 -19.97
C THR A 71 8.46 -13.71 -20.39
N LEU A 72 7.45 -13.69 -19.52
CA LEU A 72 6.10 -14.15 -19.84
C LEU A 72 5.53 -13.44 -21.06
N MET A 73 5.64 -12.10 -21.14
CA MET A 73 5.12 -11.31 -22.28
C MET A 73 5.79 -11.68 -23.61
N HIS A 74 7.02 -12.18 -23.57
CA HIS A 74 7.78 -12.60 -24.76
C HIS A 74 7.66 -14.10 -25.04
N SER A 75 6.94 -14.86 -24.21
CA SER A 75 6.74 -16.30 -24.42
C SER A 75 5.86 -16.56 -25.64
N SER A 76 6.19 -17.63 -26.38
CA SER A 76 5.42 -18.03 -27.55
C SER A 76 3.97 -18.38 -27.21
N GLU A 77 3.75 -18.97 -26.03
CA GLU A 77 2.41 -19.32 -25.56
C GLU A 77 1.56 -18.08 -25.26
N TYR A 78 2.14 -17.07 -24.60
CA TYR A 78 1.46 -15.80 -24.36
C TYR A 78 1.08 -15.11 -25.68
N LEU A 79 2.02 -15.00 -26.62
CA LEU A 79 1.78 -14.37 -27.91
C LEU A 79 0.71 -15.10 -28.72
N ALA A 80 0.72 -16.44 -28.69
CA ALA A 80 -0.31 -17.25 -29.33
C ALA A 80 -1.69 -17.00 -28.69
N HIS A 81 -1.77 -16.91 -27.36
CA HIS A 81 -3.03 -16.61 -26.68
C HIS A 81 -3.53 -15.19 -26.97
N VAL A 82 -2.66 -14.19 -26.92
CA VAL A 82 -3.01 -12.79 -27.24
C VAL A 82 -3.51 -12.66 -28.68
N ALA A 83 -2.95 -13.42 -29.63
CA ALA A 83 -3.43 -13.44 -31.00
C ALA A 83 -4.87 -13.99 -31.15
N THR A 84 -5.35 -14.79 -30.19
CA THR A 84 -6.75 -15.26 -30.15
C THR A 84 -7.73 -14.24 -29.56
N LEU A 85 -7.23 -13.26 -28.80
CA LEU A 85 -8.05 -12.19 -28.23
C LEU A 85 -8.56 -11.25 -29.33
N ARG A 86 -9.76 -10.68 -29.13
CA ARG A 86 -10.41 -9.77 -30.09
C ARG A 86 -10.89 -8.51 -29.38
N GLY A 87 -10.96 -7.40 -30.12
CA GLY A 87 -11.43 -6.12 -29.61
C GLY A 87 -10.58 -5.58 -28.47
N GLU A 88 -11.24 -4.99 -27.48
CA GLU A 88 -10.62 -4.26 -26.36
C GLU A 88 -9.60 -5.10 -25.58
N SER A 89 -9.83 -6.40 -25.38
CA SER A 89 -8.89 -7.26 -24.64
C SER A 89 -7.53 -7.39 -25.33
N ARG A 90 -7.48 -7.30 -26.66
CA ARG A 90 -6.22 -7.32 -27.41
C ARG A 90 -5.47 -6.00 -27.28
N ASP A 91 -6.19 -4.89 -27.31
CA ASP A 91 -5.62 -3.55 -27.15
C ASP A 91 -5.02 -3.38 -25.75
N VAL A 92 -5.74 -3.85 -24.72
CA VAL A 92 -5.25 -3.89 -23.33
C VAL A 92 -3.99 -4.76 -23.21
N ALA A 93 -3.94 -5.93 -23.87
CA ALA A 93 -2.76 -6.79 -23.87
C ALA A 93 -1.53 -6.10 -24.49
N HIS A 94 -1.74 -5.29 -25.53
CA HIS A 94 -0.68 -4.51 -26.16
C HIS A 94 -0.22 -3.36 -25.26
N GLU A 95 -1.14 -2.63 -24.64
CA GLU A 95 -0.83 -1.57 -23.67
C GLU A 95 -0.02 -2.12 -22.49
N ILE A 96 -0.42 -3.27 -21.94
CA ILE A 96 0.30 -3.94 -20.84
C ILE A 96 1.71 -4.35 -21.27
N SER A 97 1.87 -4.90 -22.47
CA SER A 97 3.20 -5.26 -23.00
C SER A 97 4.13 -4.03 -23.11
N CYS A 98 3.58 -2.90 -23.57
CA CYS A 98 4.31 -1.63 -23.62
C CYS A 98 4.65 -1.12 -22.21
N LEU A 99 3.73 -1.23 -21.26
CA LEU A 99 3.91 -0.76 -19.88
C LEU A 99 4.94 -1.60 -19.11
N ILE A 100 4.91 -2.92 -19.25
CA ILE A 100 5.90 -3.84 -18.66
C ILE A 100 7.29 -3.59 -19.23
N SER A 101 7.38 -3.15 -20.49
CA SER A 101 8.66 -2.79 -21.13
C SER A 101 9.16 -1.38 -20.76
N ASP A 102 8.30 -0.52 -20.18
CA ASP A 102 8.67 0.86 -19.81
C ASP A 102 9.48 0.89 -18.51
N HIS A 103 10.79 1.15 -18.62
CA HIS A 103 11.67 1.33 -17.45
C HIS A 103 11.19 2.46 -16.52
N ARG A 104 10.59 3.52 -17.06
CA ARG A 104 10.11 4.67 -16.25
C ARG A 104 8.93 4.27 -15.38
N PHE A 105 8.13 3.30 -15.80
CA PHE A 105 7.06 2.75 -14.98
C PHE A 105 7.63 2.05 -13.74
N TRP A 106 8.62 1.17 -13.93
CA TRP A 106 9.27 0.46 -12.83
C TRP A 106 10.04 1.39 -11.88
N ASP A 107 10.72 2.41 -12.41
CA ASP A 107 11.38 3.44 -11.59
C ASP A 107 10.38 4.18 -10.69
N ARG A 108 9.20 4.52 -11.21
CA ARG A 108 8.14 5.14 -10.43
C ARG A 108 7.60 4.22 -9.35
N ILE A 109 7.42 2.92 -9.64
CA ILE A 109 7.04 1.94 -8.60
C ILE A 109 8.13 1.85 -7.54
N SER A 110 9.39 1.71 -7.93
CA SER A 110 10.53 1.65 -7.00
C SER A 110 10.62 2.87 -6.11
N TYR A 111 10.46 4.07 -6.68
CA TYR A 111 10.41 5.32 -5.92
C TYR A 111 9.25 5.35 -4.93
N TYR A 112 8.04 4.98 -5.37
CA TYR A 112 6.86 4.93 -4.52
C TYR A 112 7.02 3.93 -3.36
N LEU A 113 7.51 2.71 -3.64
CA LEU A 113 7.74 1.70 -2.61
C LEU A 113 8.74 2.18 -1.55
N LYS A 114 9.87 2.77 -1.98
CA LYS A 114 10.88 3.35 -1.09
C LYS A 114 10.33 4.50 -0.24
N LEU A 115 9.35 5.22 -0.76
CA LEU A 115 8.74 6.34 -0.07
C LEU A 115 7.72 5.91 0.99
N ILE A 116 7.00 4.81 0.74
CA ILE A 116 6.05 4.22 1.69
C ILE A 116 6.75 3.32 2.72
N GLU A 117 7.91 2.76 2.40
CA GLU A 117 8.67 1.86 3.28
C GLU A 117 8.86 2.41 4.71
N PRO A 118 9.28 3.67 4.95
CA PRO A 118 9.47 4.17 6.30
C PRO A 118 8.15 4.36 7.05
N LEU A 119 7.05 4.65 6.34
CA LEU A 119 5.72 4.67 6.94
C LEU A 119 5.30 3.28 7.42
N VAL A 120 5.57 2.24 6.62
CA VAL A 120 5.34 0.85 7.01
C VAL A 120 6.21 0.47 8.21
N GLN A 121 7.46 0.95 8.27
CA GLN A 121 8.32 0.75 9.45
C GLN A 121 7.76 1.43 10.69
N VAL A 122 7.27 2.67 10.60
CA VAL A 122 6.60 3.37 11.71
C VAL A 122 5.36 2.60 12.18
N LEU A 123 4.51 2.15 11.25
CA LEU A 123 3.34 1.34 11.59
C LEU A 123 3.73 0.03 12.27
N ARG A 124 4.77 -0.66 11.80
CA ARG A 124 5.29 -1.88 12.43
C ARG A 124 5.84 -1.65 13.84
N MET A 125 6.47 -0.51 14.11
CA MET A 125 6.92 -0.15 15.46
C MET A 125 5.73 0.07 16.40
N VAL A 126 4.64 0.69 15.90
CA VAL A 126 3.41 0.90 16.68
C VAL A 126 2.61 -0.38 16.91
N ASP A 127 2.61 -1.30 15.94
CA ASP A 127 1.94 -2.60 16.02
C ASP A 127 2.73 -3.64 16.82
N GLY A 128 3.98 -3.35 17.20
CA GLY A 128 4.80 -4.24 18.03
C GLY A 128 4.14 -4.46 19.40
N GLU A 129 3.82 -5.72 19.73
CA GLU A 129 3.18 -6.10 21.01
C GLU A 129 4.06 -5.88 22.26
N GLU A 130 5.29 -5.39 22.07
CA GLU A 130 6.17 -5.06 23.18
C GLU A 130 5.53 -3.90 23.96
N LYS A 131 5.11 -4.19 25.20
CA LYS A 131 4.42 -3.28 26.12
C LYS A 131 5.32 -2.09 26.46
N ASN A 132 5.42 -1.15 25.54
CA ASN A 132 6.10 0.10 25.76
C ASN A 132 5.13 1.05 26.46
N ASP A 133 5.58 1.61 27.58
CA ASP A 133 4.88 2.70 28.24
C ASP A 133 4.61 3.79 27.19
N MET A 134 3.44 4.44 27.26
CA MET A 134 2.96 5.32 26.18
C MET A 134 4.03 6.34 25.77
N GLY A 135 4.83 6.85 26.72
CA GLY A 135 5.95 7.76 26.47
C GLY A 135 7.03 7.24 25.51
N TYR A 136 7.40 5.95 25.61
CA TYR A 136 8.40 5.34 24.70
C TYR A 136 7.84 5.18 23.28
N LEU A 137 6.56 4.84 23.16
CA LEU A 137 5.87 4.78 21.86
C LEU A 137 5.89 6.15 21.16
N TYR A 138 5.64 7.24 21.90
CA TYR A 138 5.74 8.60 21.35
C TYR A 138 7.16 8.92 20.87
N GLU A 139 8.18 8.58 21.66
CA GLU A 139 9.57 8.80 21.31
C GLU A 139 9.98 8.02 20.05
N ASP A 140 9.58 6.76 19.93
CA ASP A 140 9.88 5.92 18.76
C ASP A 140 9.13 6.38 17.50
N MET A 141 7.90 6.88 17.66
CA MET A 141 7.14 7.49 16.58
C MET A 141 7.79 8.78 16.08
N ASP A 142 8.22 9.67 16.97
CA ASP A 142 8.90 10.92 16.58
C ASP A 142 10.26 10.63 15.93
N LYS A 143 11.06 9.71 16.48
CA LYS A 143 12.28 9.22 15.82
C LYS A 143 11.99 8.65 14.43
N GLY A 144 10.89 7.91 14.29
CA GLY A 144 10.43 7.39 13.01
C GLY A 144 10.10 8.49 11.99
N LYS A 145 9.41 9.54 12.43
CA LYS A 145 9.12 10.72 11.60
C LYS A 145 10.37 11.48 11.20
N GLU A 146 11.29 11.73 12.13
CA GLU A 146 12.53 12.46 11.85
C GLU A 146 13.36 11.74 10.80
N ARG A 147 13.52 10.42 10.93
CA ARG A 147 14.18 9.60 9.89
C ARG A 147 13.50 9.72 8.52
N LEU A 148 12.16 9.78 8.49
CA LEU A 148 11.41 9.96 7.25
C LEU A 148 11.62 11.37 6.67
N ARG A 149 11.61 12.40 7.51
CA ARG A 149 11.85 13.80 7.13
C ARG A 149 13.24 14.01 6.57
N GLU A 150 14.26 13.40 7.17
CA GLU A 150 15.64 13.45 6.70
C GLU A 150 15.81 12.73 5.35
N LYS A 151 15.23 11.53 5.21
CA LYS A 151 15.42 10.69 4.04
C LYS A 151 14.58 11.15 2.83
N TYR A 152 13.40 11.72 3.05
CA TYR A 152 12.46 12.12 2.00
C TYR A 152 11.79 13.49 2.26
N PRO A 153 12.55 14.59 2.31
CA PRO A 153 12.05 15.90 2.77
C PRO A 153 10.91 16.46 1.90
N MET A 154 11.00 16.34 0.57
CA MET A 154 9.97 16.85 -0.34
C MET A 154 8.65 16.09 -0.22
N ALA A 155 8.71 14.76 -0.11
CA ALA A 155 7.50 13.95 0.03
C ALA A 155 6.90 14.04 1.44
N PHE A 156 7.76 14.16 2.46
CA PHE A 156 7.33 14.50 3.81
C PHE A 156 6.60 15.84 3.80
N GLN A 157 7.17 16.90 3.24
CA GLN A 157 6.49 18.20 3.17
C GLN A 157 5.17 18.16 2.36
N LYS A 158 5.10 17.32 1.32
CA LYS A 158 3.92 17.19 0.45
C LYS A 158 2.76 16.44 1.13
N TRP A 159 3.04 15.37 1.85
CA TRP A 159 2.01 14.45 2.36
C TRP A 159 1.89 14.43 3.89
N TRP A 160 2.89 14.96 4.59
CA TRP A 160 2.95 15.06 6.04
C TRP A 160 2.56 16.47 6.49
N ARG A 161 1.31 16.63 6.92
CA ARG A 161 0.85 17.82 7.65
C ARG A 161 0.70 17.47 9.13
N ASP A 162 1.52 18.09 9.97
CA ASP A 162 1.49 17.85 11.42
C ASP A 162 0.12 18.14 12.04
N THR A 163 -0.67 19.06 11.48
CA THR A 163 -2.02 19.37 12.00
C THR A 163 -2.98 18.17 12.06
N ARG A 164 -2.87 17.18 11.14
CA ARG A 164 -3.69 15.94 11.20
C ARG A 164 -3.12 14.93 12.19
N TRP A 165 -1.82 14.98 12.46
CA TRP A 165 -1.14 14.10 13.41
C TRP A 165 -1.28 14.60 14.85
N GLU A 166 -1.04 15.89 15.07
CA GLU A 166 -1.21 16.60 16.34
C GLU A 166 -2.66 16.59 16.80
N SER A 167 -3.65 16.84 15.92
CA SER A 167 -5.07 16.74 16.30
C SER A 167 -5.50 15.32 16.72
N THR A 168 -4.86 14.28 16.17
CA THR A 168 -5.09 12.88 16.55
C THR A 168 -4.43 12.51 17.88
N LEU A 169 -3.33 13.20 18.23
CA LEU A 169 -2.57 13.00 19.47
C LEU A 169 -3.04 13.88 20.63
N HIS A 170 -3.55 15.09 20.39
CA HIS A 170 -4.13 15.93 21.44
C HIS A 170 -5.37 15.30 22.08
N LEU A 171 -6.14 14.50 21.32
CA LEU A 171 -7.23 13.67 21.85
C LEU A 171 -6.74 12.54 22.78
N HIS A 172 -5.44 12.19 22.75
CA HIS A 172 -4.80 11.23 23.66
C HIS A 172 -3.93 11.89 24.74
N ALA A 173 -3.49 13.14 24.56
CA ALA A 173 -3.03 14.00 25.66
C ALA A 173 -4.17 14.34 26.64
N ALA A 174 -5.44 14.17 26.21
CA ALA A 174 -6.58 14.00 27.10
C ALA A 174 -6.56 12.68 27.89
N GLY A 175 -5.43 11.98 27.98
CA GLY A 175 -5.16 10.96 28.98
C GLY A 175 -5.35 11.51 30.40
N GLU A 176 -5.18 12.81 30.62
CA GLU A 176 -5.56 13.46 31.89
C GLU A 176 -7.08 13.45 32.15
N TRP A 177 -7.92 13.38 31.11
CA TRP A 177 -9.38 13.22 31.24
C TRP A 177 -9.81 11.74 31.41
N TRP A 178 -9.07 10.79 30.82
CA TRP A 178 -9.39 9.36 30.90
C TRP A 178 -8.96 8.68 32.20
N VAL A 179 -8.06 9.28 32.99
CA VAL A 179 -7.75 8.79 34.34
C VAL A 179 -8.97 8.93 35.28
N ILE A 180 -9.93 9.80 34.97
CA ILE A 180 -11.10 10.07 35.83
C ILE A 180 -12.32 9.22 35.46
N ILE A 181 -12.44 8.74 34.22
CA ILE A 181 -13.57 7.90 33.79
C ILE A 181 -13.05 6.53 33.31
N ASP A 182 -13.12 5.60 34.26
CA ASP A 182 -13.14 4.15 34.03
C ASP A 182 -11.78 3.41 33.93
N TYR A 183 -11.03 3.50 35.04
CA TYR A 183 -9.81 2.73 35.36
C TYR A 183 -9.97 1.19 35.23
N LYS A 184 -11.20 0.67 35.07
CA LYS A 184 -11.47 -0.78 34.90
C LYS A 184 -11.71 -1.20 33.45
N ALA A 185 -12.06 -0.30 32.54
CA ALA A 185 -12.28 -0.63 31.13
C ALA A 185 -10.99 -0.53 30.27
N ALA A 186 -10.04 0.31 30.69
CA ALA A 186 -8.80 0.60 29.96
C ALA A 186 -7.75 -0.53 29.98
N GLN A 187 -7.86 -1.52 30.90
CA GLN A 187 -6.89 -2.61 31.01
C GLN A 187 -6.98 -3.67 29.91
N ARG A 188 -8.06 -3.70 29.11
CA ARG A 188 -8.29 -4.85 28.22
C ARG A 188 -7.56 -4.81 26.88
N ASN A 189 -7.37 -3.62 26.26
CA ASN A 189 -6.42 -3.43 25.14
C ASN A 189 -6.39 -1.95 24.63
N PRO A 190 -5.65 -1.03 25.28
CA PRO A 190 -5.57 0.36 24.82
C PRO A 190 -4.80 0.50 23.50
N HIS A 191 -3.81 -0.35 23.26
CA HIS A 191 -3.00 -0.39 22.04
C HIS A 191 -3.82 -0.83 20.82
N ALA A 192 -4.64 -1.89 20.95
CA ALA A 192 -5.54 -2.28 19.87
C ALA A 192 -6.56 -1.20 19.53
N ARG A 193 -7.01 -0.38 20.50
CA ARG A 193 -7.92 0.73 20.22
C ARG A 193 -7.22 1.88 19.49
N ILE A 194 -5.97 2.18 19.82
CA ILE A 194 -5.16 3.19 19.12
C ILE A 194 -4.84 2.70 17.70
N ALA A 195 -4.41 1.45 17.54
CA ALA A 195 -4.19 0.83 16.24
C ALA A 195 -5.47 0.80 15.40
N ILE A 196 -6.60 0.31 15.94
CA ILE A 196 -7.91 0.35 15.28
C ILE A 196 -8.33 1.78 14.94
N ARG A 197 -8.01 2.79 15.76
CA ARG A 197 -8.44 4.17 15.52
C ARG A 197 -7.56 4.88 14.50
N VAL A 198 -6.24 4.66 14.53
CA VAL A 198 -5.29 5.03 13.48
C VAL A 198 -5.72 4.37 12.16
N LEU A 199 -6.02 3.07 12.17
CA LEU A 199 -6.55 2.34 11.01
C LEU A 199 -7.92 2.87 10.55
N SER A 200 -8.85 3.19 11.46
CA SER A 200 -10.19 3.69 11.10
C SER A 200 -10.15 5.09 10.47
N GLN A 201 -9.22 5.93 10.91
CA GLN A 201 -8.96 7.27 10.37
C GLN A 201 -8.08 7.23 9.10
N ILE A 202 -7.40 6.11 8.85
CA ILE A 202 -6.80 5.76 7.54
C ILE A 202 -7.89 5.31 6.54
N THR A 203 -9.04 4.83 7.02
CA THR A 203 -10.16 4.34 6.18
C THR A 203 -11.38 5.27 6.08
N SER A 204 -11.40 6.41 6.76
CA SER A 204 -12.60 7.28 6.88
C SER A 204 -12.84 8.16 5.64
N SER A 205 -13.22 7.53 4.54
CA SER A 205 -14.25 8.09 3.66
C SER A 205 -15.09 6.96 3.06
N SER A 206 -16.07 6.49 3.84
CA SER A 206 -17.26 5.89 3.26
C SER A 206 -18.11 7.02 2.66
N GLN A 207 -18.20 7.05 1.34
CA GLN A 207 -19.48 7.13 0.65
C GLN A 207 -19.26 6.68 -0.79
N CYS A 208 -19.48 5.40 -1.04
CA CYS A 208 -20.24 4.96 -2.20
C CYS A 208 -20.80 3.56 -1.89
N GLU A 209 -22.12 3.50 -1.94
CA GLU A 209 -22.95 2.35 -1.65
C GLU A 209 -22.66 1.22 -2.64
N ARG A 210 -22.72 0.00 -2.13
CA ARG A 210 -22.76 -1.22 -2.93
C ARG A 210 -24.11 -1.26 -3.65
N ASN A 211 -24.10 -1.40 -4.96
CA ASN A 211 -25.07 -2.18 -5.72
C ASN A 211 -24.28 -3.11 -6.65
#